data_AF-A0A660MVQ8-F1
#
_entry.id   AF-A0A660MVQ8-F1
#
_cell.length_a   1.000
_cell.length_b   1.000
_cell.length_c   1.000
_cell.angle_alpha   90.00
_cell.angle_beta   90.00
_cell.angle_gamma   90.00
#
_symmetry.space_group_name_H-M   'P 1'
#
loop_
_entity.id
_entity.type
_entity.pdbx_description
1 polymer ?
#
loop_
_entity_poly.entity_id
_entity_poly.type
_entity_poly.pdbx_seq_one_letter_code
_entity_poly.pdbx_strand_id
1 'polypeptide(L)'
;MKAYFDLVLDLLEIEEKDPLSALAEELALAHQQGKRIKIAHRHQVLLEGWLLLLDGKLSPEEFVQIGDVESALPLWKEEGSRELLQQLQSGMLPEEELIIIDERAWKLFLSPDQQQQLLHLLEKENKAVIVK
;
A
#
# COMPACT_ATOMS: atom_id res chain seq x y z
N MET A 1 -2.53 -10.19 15.69
CA MET A 1 -1.94 -9.98 14.35
C MET A 1 -1.17 -8.67 14.26
N LYS A 2 -1.73 -7.51 14.65
CA LYS A 2 -1.04 -6.20 14.57
C LYS A 2 0.35 -6.16 15.23
N ALA A 3 0.52 -6.84 16.37
CA ALA A 3 1.82 -6.92 17.05
C ALA A 3 2.93 -7.53 16.17
N TYR A 4 2.61 -8.44 15.24
CA TYR A 4 3.59 -8.97 14.28
C TYR A 4 3.95 -7.94 13.22
N PHE A 5 2.98 -7.15 12.76
CA PHE A 5 3.24 -6.04 11.83
C PHE A 5 4.16 -4.99 12.48
N ASP A 6 3.82 -4.54 13.68
CA ASP A 6 4.63 -3.56 14.41
C ASP A 6 6.04 -4.09 14.72
N LEU A 7 6.17 -5.38 15.05
CA LEU A 7 7.47 -6.03 15.25
C LEU A 7 8.31 -6.00 13.97
N VAL A 8 7.73 -6.31 12.81
CA VAL A 8 8.46 -6.26 11.53
C VAL A 8 8.89 -4.83 11.18
N LEU A 9 8.05 -3.83 11.47
CA LEU A 9 8.43 -2.42 11.32
C LEU A 9 9.62 -2.05 12.21
N ASP A 10 9.64 -2.54 13.46
CA ASP A 10 10.75 -2.33 14.38
C ASP A 10 12.03 -3.04 13.93
N LEU A 11 11.93 -4.27 13.43
CA LEU A 11 13.07 -5.04 12.89
C LEU A 11 13.69 -4.38 11.66
N LEU A 12 12.86 -3.77 10.81
CA LEU A 12 13.29 -3.05 9.61
C LEU A 12 13.72 -1.60 9.90
N GLU A 13 13.65 -1.15 11.15
CA GLU A 13 13.97 0.22 11.56
C GLU A 13 13.26 1.30 10.72
N ILE A 14 11.99 1.06 10.35
CA ILE A 14 11.21 1.97 9.50
C ILE A 14 10.90 3.27 10.26
N GLU A 15 11.46 4.39 9.81
CA GLU A 15 11.22 5.71 10.41
C GLU A 15 9.73 6.13 10.37
N GLU A 16 9.00 5.72 9.32
CA GLU A 16 7.58 6.02 9.09
C GLU A 16 6.65 4.96 9.73
N LYS A 17 7.03 4.40 10.89
CA LYS A 17 6.30 3.32 11.57
C LYS A 17 4.83 3.66 11.83
N ASP A 18 4.55 4.81 12.46
CA ASP A 18 3.20 5.17 12.88
C ASP A 18 2.23 5.34 11.68
N PRO A 19 2.58 6.10 10.62
CA PRO A 19 1.77 6.16 9.40
C PRO A 19 1.51 4.79 8.77
N LEU A 20 2.53 3.93 8.73
CA LEU A 20 2.44 2.63 8.08
C LEU A 20 1.62 1.62 8.91
N SER A 21 1.72 1.69 10.23
CA SER A 21 0.89 0.92 11.17
C SER A 21 -0.59 1.32 11.06
N ALA A 22 -0.89 2.63 10.97
CA ALA A 22 -2.25 3.11 10.74
C ALA A 22 -2.80 2.66 9.37
N LEU A 23 -1.97 2.72 8.32
CA LEU A 23 -2.35 2.23 7.00
C LEU A 23 -2.67 0.73 7.00
N ALA A 24 -1.92 -0.08 7.76
CA ALA A 24 -2.20 -1.50 7.91
C ALA A 24 -3.55 -1.79 8.58
N GLU A 25 -3.98 -0.97 9.53
CA GLU A 25 -5.31 -1.07 10.15
C GLU A 25 -6.43 -0.70 9.16
N GLU A 26 -6.26 0.37 8.40
CA GLU A 26 -7.21 0.77 7.34
C GLU A 26 -7.34 -0.32 6.27
N LEU A 27 -6.22 -0.92 5.88
CA LEU A 27 -6.19 -2.06 4.97
C LEU A 27 -6.88 -3.29 5.55
N ALA A 28 -6.66 -3.60 6.83
CA ALA A 28 -7.32 -4.72 7.49
C ALA A 28 -8.85 -4.55 7.48
N LEU A 29 -9.33 -3.34 7.75
CA LEU A 29 -10.76 -3.03 7.70
C LEU A 29 -11.34 -3.16 6.28
N ALA A 30 -10.64 -2.62 5.27
CA ALA A 30 -11.06 -2.72 3.88
C ALA A 30 -11.09 -4.18 3.40
N HIS A 31 -10.10 -4.96 3.81
CA HIS A 31 -9.99 -6.39 3.51
C HIS A 31 -11.12 -7.20 4.15
N GLN A 32 -11.45 -6.94 5.42
CA GLN A 32 -12.60 -7.56 6.09
C GLN A 32 -13.94 -7.22 5.42
N GLN A 33 -14.04 -6.04 4.79
CA GLN A 33 -15.20 -5.63 4.00
C GLN A 33 -15.25 -6.29 2.62
N GLY A 34 -14.24 -7.09 2.25
CA GLY A 34 -14.15 -7.77 0.95
C GLY A 34 -13.79 -6.85 -0.21
N LYS A 35 -13.26 -5.65 0.06
CA LYS A 35 -12.87 -4.69 -0.99
C LYS A 35 -11.71 -5.24 -1.80
N ARG A 36 -11.74 -5.00 -3.10
CA ARG A 36 -10.56 -5.21 -3.95
C ARG A 36 -9.59 -4.05 -3.75
N ILE A 37 -8.33 -4.35 -3.42
CA ILE A 37 -7.33 -3.36 -3.01
C ILE A 37 -6.15 -3.37 -3.99
N LYS A 38 -5.80 -2.20 -4.52
CA LYS A 38 -4.58 -1.97 -5.29
C LYS A 38 -3.57 -1.26 -4.40
N ILE A 39 -2.42 -1.90 -4.13
CA ILE A 39 -1.34 -1.31 -3.33
C ILE A 39 -0.25 -0.84 -4.28
N ALA A 40 -0.07 0.47 -4.38
CA ALA A 40 0.98 1.13 -5.15
C ALA A 40 1.80 2.01 -4.20
N HIS A 41 2.49 1.33 -3.28
CA HIS A 41 3.21 1.94 -2.17
C HIS A 41 4.65 1.39 -2.09
N ARG A 42 5.63 2.18 -1.62
CA ARG A 42 7.04 1.71 -1.56
C ARG A 42 7.22 0.48 -0.67
N HIS A 43 6.37 0.34 0.36
CA HIS A 43 6.30 -0.82 1.26
C HIS A 43 5.26 -1.87 0.82
N GLN A 44 4.97 -1.98 -0.48
CA GLN A 44 3.94 -2.88 -1.03
C GLN A 44 4.10 -4.32 -0.52
N VAL A 45 5.31 -4.87 -0.53
CA VAL A 45 5.58 -6.25 -0.09
C VAL A 45 5.13 -6.48 1.35
N LEU A 46 5.41 -5.52 2.24
CA LEU A 46 5.02 -5.60 3.64
C LEU A 46 3.48 -5.52 3.80
N LEU A 47 2.84 -4.61 3.08
CA LEU A 47 1.38 -4.43 3.13
C LEU A 47 0.63 -5.62 2.50
N GLU A 48 1.14 -6.22 1.44
CA GLU A 48 0.62 -7.46 0.85
C GLU A 48 0.83 -8.65 1.80
N GLY A 49 2.02 -8.77 2.39
CA GLY A 49 2.32 -9.77 3.40
C GLY A 49 1.37 -9.69 4.60
N TRP A 50 1.00 -8.47 5.00
CA TRP A 50 0.01 -8.25 6.06
C TRP A 50 -1.38 -8.79 5.69
N LEU A 51 -1.85 -8.55 4.47
CA LEU A 51 -3.12 -9.10 3.99
C LEU A 51 -3.10 -10.63 3.93
N LEU A 52 -2.00 -11.22 3.48
CA LEU A 52 -1.82 -12.68 3.47
C LEU A 52 -1.80 -13.28 4.87
N LEU A 53 -1.16 -12.59 5.82
CA LEU A 53 -1.14 -12.96 7.24
C LEU A 53 -2.56 -12.92 7.84
N LEU A 54 -3.36 -11.90 7.51
CA LEU A 54 -4.77 -11.81 7.93
C LEU A 54 -5.63 -12.93 7.35
N ASP A 55 -5.35 -13.36 6.11
CA ASP A 55 -6.01 -14.49 5.47
C ASP A 55 -5.55 -15.87 5.99
N GLY A 56 -4.53 -15.92 6.85
CA GLY A 56 -3.89 -17.16 7.29
C GLY A 56 -3.16 -17.90 6.17
N LYS A 57 -2.89 -17.23 5.03
CA LYS A 57 -2.12 -17.75 3.90
C LYS A 57 -0.61 -17.60 4.09
N LEU A 58 -0.22 -16.80 5.09
CA LEU A 58 1.15 -16.59 5.54
C LEU A 58 1.16 -16.80 7.06
N SER A 59 2.10 -17.59 7.57
CA SER A 59 2.27 -17.76 9.01
C SER A 59 2.89 -16.52 9.65
N PRO A 60 2.73 -16.30 10.96
CA PRO A 60 3.44 -15.24 11.66
C PRO A 60 4.96 -15.33 11.53
N GLU A 61 5.52 -16.54 11.54
CA GLU A 61 6.97 -16.77 11.36
C GLU A 61 7.43 -16.38 9.95
N GLU A 62 6.69 -16.80 8.92
CA GLU A 62 6.97 -16.42 7.52
C GLU A 62 6.83 -14.91 7.31
N PHE A 63 5.86 -14.26 7.97
CA PHE A 63 5.70 -12.81 7.92
C PHE A 63 6.85 -12.08 8.60
N VAL A 64 7.33 -12.56 9.75
CA VAL A 64 8.49 -11.96 10.43
C VAL A 64 9.77 -12.06 9.59
N GLN A 65 9.92 -13.10 8.78
CA GLN A 65 11.05 -13.25 7.84
C GLN A 65 11.08 -12.18 6.74
N ILE A 66 9.96 -11.48 6.46
CA ILE A 66 9.98 -10.30 5.57
C ILE A 66 10.89 -9.20 6.15
N GLY A 67 10.99 -9.11 7.47
CA GLY A 67 11.86 -8.19 8.18
C GLY A 67 13.34 -8.60 8.23
N ASP A 68 13.67 -9.82 7.79
CA ASP A 68 15.04 -10.34 7.81
C ASP A 68 15.76 -9.97 6.49
N VAL A 69 16.62 -8.95 6.58
CA VAL A 69 17.21 -8.21 5.45
C VAL A 69 18.05 -9.09 4.51
N GLU A 70 18.55 -10.25 4.96
CA GLU A 70 19.32 -11.19 4.12
C GLU A 70 18.44 -12.12 3.26
N SER A 71 17.17 -12.31 3.64
CA SER A 71 16.22 -13.22 2.99
C SER A 71 15.21 -12.50 2.09
N ALA A 72 15.16 -11.18 2.21
CA ALA A 72 14.08 -10.38 1.68
C ALA A 72 14.14 -10.31 0.13
N LEU A 73 13.16 -10.97 -0.50
CA LEU A 73 12.64 -10.59 -1.83
C LEU A 73 12.68 -9.06 -1.95
N PRO A 74 13.07 -8.46 -3.10
CA PRO A 74 13.28 -7.01 -3.20
C PRO A 74 12.07 -6.26 -2.64
N LEU A 75 12.19 -5.73 -1.41
CA LEU A 75 11.13 -5.10 -0.63
C LEU A 75 10.64 -3.79 -1.26
N TRP A 76 11.32 -3.37 -2.33
CA TRP A 76 11.20 -2.09 -2.99
C TRP A 76 10.80 -2.33 -4.43
N LYS A 77 9.50 -2.22 -4.72
CA LYS A 77 9.01 -2.02 -6.08
C LYS A 77 8.71 -0.54 -6.27
N GLU A 78 9.73 0.26 -6.60
CA GLU A 78 9.51 1.67 -6.99
C GLU A 78 8.60 1.79 -8.22
N GLU A 79 8.53 0.74 -9.04
CA GLU A 79 7.78 0.72 -10.29
C GLU A 79 6.26 0.83 -10.09
N GLY A 80 5.72 0.34 -8.96
CA GLY A 80 4.26 0.24 -8.75
C GLY A 80 3.53 1.59 -8.68
N SER A 81 4.05 2.55 -7.90
CA SER A 81 3.43 3.87 -7.76
C SER A 81 3.52 4.69 -9.03
N ARG A 82 4.69 4.68 -9.70
CA ARG A 82 4.90 5.44 -10.93
C ARG A 82 4.03 4.90 -12.06
N GLU A 83 4.03 3.58 -12.27
CA GLU A 83 3.23 2.95 -13.31
C GLU A 83 1.73 3.21 -13.09
N LEU A 84 1.24 3.04 -11.86
CA LEU A 84 -0.16 3.32 -11.55
C LEU A 84 -0.51 4.79 -11.82
N LEU A 85 0.34 5.74 -11.40
CA LEU A 85 0.09 7.16 -11.64
C LEU A 85 0.03 7.49 -13.14
N GLN A 86 0.89 6.89 -13.95
CA GLN A 86 0.84 7.04 -15.41
C GLN A 86 -0.44 6.46 -16.02
N GLN A 87 -0.87 5.28 -15.56
CA GLN A 87 -2.13 4.68 -15.99
C GLN A 87 -3.32 5.57 -15.65
N LEU A 88 -3.38 6.06 -14.40
CA LEU A 88 -4.43 6.97 -13.94
C LEU A 88 -4.46 8.27 -14.75
N GLN A 89 -3.29 8.87 -15.04
CA GLN A 89 -3.17 10.06 -15.90
C GLN A 89 -3.63 9.82 -17.35
N SER A 90 -3.49 8.59 -17.85
CA SER A 90 -4.00 8.19 -19.17
C SER A 90 -5.50 7.87 -19.18
N GLY A 91 -6.18 7.94 -18.02
CA GLY A 91 -7.58 7.58 -17.86
C GLY A 91 -7.85 6.08 -17.74
N MET A 92 -6.79 5.26 -17.65
CA MET A 92 -6.92 3.83 -17.36
C MET A 92 -7.14 3.65 -15.86
N LEU A 93 -8.35 3.24 -15.49
CA LEU A 93 -8.74 3.06 -14.10
C LEU A 93 -8.54 1.62 -13.65
N PRO A 94 -7.96 1.37 -12.46
CA PRO A 94 -7.87 0.03 -11.90
C PRO A 94 -9.25 -0.54 -11.59
N GLU A 95 -9.38 -1.86 -11.59
CA GLU A 95 -10.65 -2.52 -11.23
C GLU A 95 -10.93 -2.46 -9.73
N GLU A 96 -9.87 -2.36 -8.93
CA GLU A 96 -9.87 -2.32 -7.47
C GLU A 96 -10.63 -1.11 -6.94
N GLU A 97 -11.32 -1.28 -5.82
CA GLU A 97 -12.19 -0.26 -5.21
C GLU A 97 -11.41 0.68 -4.29
N LEU A 98 -10.38 0.15 -3.63
CA LEU A 98 -9.46 0.91 -2.80
C LEU A 98 -8.09 0.96 -3.45
N ILE A 99 -7.57 2.16 -3.62
CA ILE A 99 -6.25 2.41 -4.20
C ILE A 99 -5.38 3.06 -3.12
N ILE A 100 -4.25 2.42 -2.80
CA ILE A 100 -3.24 2.95 -1.88
C ILE A 100 -2.08 3.48 -2.71
N ILE A 101 -1.72 4.75 -2.53
CA ILE A 101 -0.62 5.38 -3.28
C ILE A 101 0.38 5.97 -2.28
N ASP A 102 1.67 5.74 -2.56
CA ASP A 102 2.77 6.38 -1.84
C ASP A 102 2.70 7.91 -1.92
N GLU A 103 2.72 8.58 -0.77
CA GLU A 103 2.61 10.05 -0.69
C GLU A 103 3.79 10.76 -1.38
N ARG A 104 5.01 10.20 -1.29
CA ARG A 104 6.17 10.79 -1.97
C ARG A 104 6.00 10.67 -3.47
N ALA A 105 5.60 9.50 -3.97
CA ALA A 105 5.32 9.34 -5.40
C ALA A 105 4.20 10.27 -5.87
N TRP A 106 3.11 10.39 -5.10
CA TRP A 106 1.99 11.29 -5.39
C TRP A 106 2.44 12.76 -5.53
N LYS A 107 3.32 13.22 -4.64
CA LYS A 107 3.86 14.59 -4.67
C LYS A 107 4.94 14.79 -5.75
N LEU A 108 5.75 13.77 -6.05
CA LEU A 108 6.85 13.87 -7.00
C LEU A 108 6.38 13.79 -8.45
N PHE A 109 5.37 12.97 -8.76
CA PHE A 109 4.95 12.70 -10.13
C PHE A 109 3.72 13.51 -10.59
N LEU A 110 3.04 14.20 -9.68
CA LEU A 110 1.84 14.99 -9.99
C LEU A 110 1.98 16.43 -9.51
N SER A 111 1.57 17.39 -10.34
CA SER A 111 1.33 18.77 -9.90
C SER A 111 0.05 18.84 -9.03
N PRO A 112 -0.12 19.89 -8.20
CA PRO A 112 -1.33 20.05 -7.38
C PRO A 112 -2.64 19.99 -8.20
N ASP A 113 -2.65 20.57 -9.40
CA ASP A 113 -3.81 20.52 -10.30
C ASP A 113 -4.10 19.09 -10.78
N GLN A 114 -3.04 18.33 -11.13
CA GLN A 114 -3.18 16.93 -11.52
C GLN A 114 -3.66 16.05 -10.37
N GLN A 115 -3.20 16.32 -9.14
CA GLN A 115 -3.66 15.63 -7.94
C GLN A 115 -5.17 15.83 -7.75
N GLN A 116 -5.65 17.08 -7.83
CA GLN A 116 -7.08 17.40 -7.72
C GLN A 116 -7.90 16.75 -8.85
N GLN A 117 -7.42 16.81 -10.10
CA GLN A 117 -8.09 16.19 -11.24
C GLN A 117 -8.22 14.67 -11.08
N LEU A 118 -7.16 14.00 -10.62
CA LEU A 118 -7.16 12.56 -10.38
C LEU A 118 -8.08 12.19 -9.22
N LEU A 119 -8.07 12.93 -8.11
CA LEU A 119 -8.98 12.69 -7.00
C LEU A 119 -10.45 12.82 -7.43
N HIS A 120 -10.78 13.87 -8.18
CA HIS A 120 -12.13 14.06 -8.70
C HIS A 120 -12.55 12.96 -9.69
N LEU A 121 -11.63 12.52 -10.56
CA LEU A 121 -11.87 11.40 -11.48
C LEU A 121 -12.18 10.11 -10.71
N LEU A 122 -11.36 9.80 -9.70
CA LEU A 122 -11.49 8.59 -8.90
C LEU A 122 -12.76 8.61 -8.03
N GLU A 123 -13.10 9.75 -7.44
CA GLU A 123 -14.35 9.94 -6.70
C GLU A 123 -15.59 9.70 -7.57
N LYS A 124 -15.60 10.27 -8.78
CA LYS A 124 -16.70 10.08 -9.75
C LYS A 124 -16.93 8.60 -10.09
N GLU A 125 -15.86 7.81 -10.08
CA GLU A 125 -15.86 6.39 -10.41
C GLU A 125 -15.99 5.50 -9.15
N ASN A 126 -16.38 6.09 -8.01
CA ASN A 126 -16.54 5.46 -6.70
C ASN A 126 -15.29 4.70 -6.22
N LYS A 127 -14.09 5.20 -6.57
CA LYS A 127 -12.82 4.67 -6.09
C LYS A 127 -12.41 5.40 -4.82
N ALA A 128 -12.12 4.64 -3.76
CA ALA A 128 -11.50 5.17 -2.56
C ALA A 128 -9.98 5.26 -2.78
N VAL A 129 -9.38 6.39 -2.38
CA VAL A 129 -7.94 6.63 -2.53
C VAL A 129 -7.36 6.99 -1.17
N ILE A 130 -6.30 6.29 -0.77
CA ILE A 130 -5.50 6.64 0.40
C ILE A 130 -4.10 6.99 -0.11
N VAL A 131 -3.65 8.21 0.20
CA VAL A 131 -2.31 8.68 -0.12
C VAL A 131 -1.52 8.80 1.19
N LYS A 132 -0.54 7.92 1.40
CA LYS A 132 0.28 7.84 2.63
C LYS A 132 1.71 7.45 2.33
#